data_AF-A0A536VUF5-F1
#
_entry.id   AF-A0A536VUF5-F1
#
_cell.length_a   1.000
_cell.length_b   1.000
_cell.length_c   1.000
_cell.angle_alpha   90.00
_cell.angle_beta   90.00
_cell.angle_gamma   90.00
#
_symmetry.space_group_name_H-M   'P 1'
#
loop_
_entity.id
_entity.type
_entity.pdbx_description
1 polymer ?
#
loop_
_entity_poly.entity_id
_entity_poly.type
_entity_poly.pdbx_seq_one_letter_code
_entity_poly.pdbx_strand_id
1 'polypeptide(L)'
;MLGGVQYVLPGYSATISLVSSSDSHLRQVTLVAEETPANSLARGILILDEIAGILVVLAAAWLVWTRPGRMSWGFFLYVIWFNPGQGYVFYALLQQWPLALLAQEAAACLAQAAGFAGLLQFALRVPADEIDPAWRPLERALPLVAVVFAIAFLASFGSVLGYGTENITRMVLLAGFAVDLCALIILFMRRRSQTPEDYQRVRWVIWGCLIGLPAFLISEISLDTTLLRTRWGDFTPPEDVVDLLYLVNGILCLFVFEAIRRPRVVSVAIPLRRVTILGLILSIPALLLHHEADSIREHLDLPSWAWLGIGAALLFLISRLHETTVHLVDRYFNRALDRIEAQLGQAIARAGNAAAIDRLLADEPFRAFRLASAATFRRTGAVFRRHDDSDGWVDCATRT
;
A
#
# COMPACT_ATOMS: atom_id res chain seq x y z
N MET A 1 13.33 -25.00 -2.43
CA MET A 1 12.62 -25.13 -3.71
C MET A 1 11.15 -24.93 -3.43
N LEU A 2 10.65 -23.73 -3.70
CA LEU A 2 9.25 -23.31 -3.59
C LEU A 2 8.99 -22.43 -4.83
N GLY A 3 7.86 -22.63 -5.52
CA GLY A 3 7.55 -21.93 -6.76
C GLY A 3 8.31 -22.45 -7.98
N GLY A 4 7.65 -22.53 -9.14
CA GLY A 4 8.17 -23.17 -10.36
C GLY A 4 9.34 -22.46 -11.06
N VAL A 5 9.91 -21.40 -10.47
CA VAL A 5 11.00 -20.59 -11.02
C VAL A 5 12.06 -20.40 -9.94
N GLN A 6 13.34 -20.62 -10.26
CA GLN A 6 14.45 -20.42 -9.34
C GLN A 6 15.50 -19.51 -9.97
N TYR A 7 15.80 -18.40 -9.29
CA TYR A 7 16.91 -17.55 -9.66
C TYR A 7 18.22 -18.23 -9.28
N VAL A 8 19.08 -18.40 -10.28
CA VAL A 8 20.42 -18.99 -10.17
C VAL A 8 21.41 -18.13 -10.94
N LEU A 9 22.69 -18.27 -10.62
CA LEU A 9 23.74 -17.55 -11.34
C LEU A 9 23.83 -18.03 -12.80
N PRO A 10 24.23 -17.14 -13.74
CA PRO A 10 24.39 -17.50 -15.14
C PRO A 10 25.32 -18.72 -15.32
N GLY A 11 24.93 -19.65 -16.20
CA GLY A 11 25.70 -20.86 -16.48
C GLY A 11 25.58 -21.97 -15.43
N TYR A 12 24.72 -21.83 -14.41
CA TYR A 12 24.43 -22.90 -13.48
C TYR A 12 23.68 -24.05 -14.17
N SER A 13 24.13 -25.28 -13.93
CA SER A 13 23.47 -26.49 -14.42
C SER A 13 23.24 -27.48 -13.27
N ALA A 14 22.04 -28.04 -13.19
CA ALA A 14 21.69 -29.05 -12.19
C ALA A 14 21.20 -30.32 -12.86
N THR A 15 21.73 -31.48 -12.46
CA THR A 15 21.22 -32.77 -12.90
C THR A 15 20.26 -33.31 -11.86
N ILE A 16 18.98 -33.37 -12.21
CA ILE A 16 17.94 -33.97 -11.38
C ILE A 16 17.74 -35.42 -11.79
N SER A 17 17.88 -36.31 -10.82
CA SER A 17 17.60 -37.73 -10.98
C SER A 17 16.13 -37.99 -10.67
N LEU A 18 15.31 -38.20 -11.69
CA LEU A 18 13.92 -38.60 -11.55
C LEU A 18 13.82 -40.12 -11.39
N VAL A 19 13.21 -40.56 -10.31
CA VAL A 19 12.88 -41.97 -10.07
C VAL A 19 11.36 -42.11 -10.20
N SER A 20 10.91 -42.87 -11.20
CA SER A 20 9.48 -43.19 -11.36
C SER A 20 9.06 -44.18 -10.27
N SER A 21 7.88 -44.00 -9.66
CA SER A 21 7.39 -44.94 -8.65
C SER A 21 7.07 -46.33 -9.23
N SER A 22 7.03 -46.47 -10.56
CA SER A 22 6.67 -47.70 -11.27
C SER A 22 7.81 -48.29 -12.11
N ASP A 23 8.94 -47.59 -12.26
CA ASP A 23 10.04 -48.01 -13.13
C ASP A 23 11.38 -47.67 -12.47
N SER A 24 12.23 -48.68 -12.29
CA SER A 24 13.54 -48.56 -11.62
C SER A 24 14.60 -47.84 -12.46
N HIS A 25 14.24 -47.33 -13.63
CA HIS A 25 15.13 -46.56 -14.49
C HIS A 25 15.26 -45.12 -13.98
N LEU A 26 16.45 -44.81 -13.48
CA LEU A 26 16.90 -43.46 -13.16
C LEU A 26 16.93 -42.62 -14.44
N ARG A 27 15.97 -41.71 -14.59
CA ARG A 27 15.98 -40.72 -15.67
C ARG A 27 16.68 -39.47 -15.16
N GLN A 28 17.89 -39.24 -15.65
CA GLN A 28 18.61 -38.00 -15.38
C GLN A 28 18.13 -36.91 -16.34
N VAL A 29 17.72 -35.78 -15.78
CA VAL A 29 17.34 -34.57 -16.50
C VAL A 29 18.31 -33.48 -16.10
N THR A 30 19.07 -32.96 -17.07
CA THR A 30 19.95 -31.81 -16.85
C THR A 30 19.17 -30.53 -17.15
N LEU A 31 19.03 -29.69 -16.14
CA LEU A 31 18.49 -28.34 -16.26
C LEU A 31 19.66 -27.38 -16.42
N VAL A 32 19.61 -26.53 -17.44
CA VAL A 32 20.57 -25.44 -17.67
C VAL A 32 19.83 -24.13 -17.47
N ALA A 33 20.40 -23.24 -16.67
CA ALA A 33 19.86 -21.91 -16.49
C ALA A 33 19.91 -21.13 -17.81
N GLU A 34 18.77 -20.63 -18.25
CA GLU A 34 18.65 -19.77 -19.43
C GLU A 34 18.26 -18.36 -18.98
N GLU A 35 18.88 -17.34 -19.58
CA GLU A 35 18.51 -15.95 -19.29
C GLU A 35 17.15 -15.65 -19.89
N THR A 36 16.17 -15.30 -19.05
CA THR A 36 14.89 -14.77 -19.53
C THR A 36 15.12 -13.40 -20.18
N PRO A 37 14.67 -13.18 -21.43
CA PRO A 37 14.84 -11.90 -22.10
C PRO A 37 14.04 -10.81 -21.35
N ALA A 38 14.74 -9.98 -20.60
CA ALA A 38 14.11 -8.96 -19.77
C ALA A 38 13.54 -7.80 -20.61
N ASN A 39 12.22 -7.68 -20.63
CA ASN A 39 11.48 -6.55 -21.18
C ASN A 39 11.95 -5.23 -20.52
N SER A 40 12.10 -4.16 -21.31
CA SER A 40 12.46 -2.83 -20.79
C SER A 40 11.41 -2.30 -19.80
N LEU A 41 10.14 -2.70 -19.98
CA LEU A 41 9.06 -2.35 -19.06
C LEU A 41 9.21 -3.04 -17.70
N ALA A 42 9.47 -4.36 -17.69
CA ALA A 42 9.74 -5.13 -16.48
C ALA A 42 10.86 -4.52 -15.64
N ARG A 43 11.98 -4.13 -16.28
CA ARG A 43 13.08 -3.43 -15.58
C ARG A 43 12.65 -2.10 -14.97
N GLY A 44 11.79 -1.35 -15.66
CA GLY A 44 11.25 -0.09 -15.15
C GLY A 44 10.37 -0.30 -13.91
N ILE A 45 9.53 -1.34 -13.93
CA ILE A 45 8.67 -1.72 -12.79
C ILE A 45 9.54 -2.15 -11.60
N LEU A 46 10.53 -3.02 -11.81
CA LEU A 46 11.45 -3.47 -10.77
C LEU A 46 12.20 -2.30 -10.10
N ILE A 47 12.68 -1.32 -10.89
CA ILE A 47 13.32 -0.12 -10.33
C ILE A 47 12.32 0.68 -9.48
N LEU A 48 11.07 0.80 -9.94
CA LEU A 48 10.04 1.52 -9.22
C LEU A 48 9.65 0.81 -7.92
N ASP A 49 9.59 -0.52 -7.92
CA ASP A 49 9.37 -1.35 -6.74
C ASP A 49 10.49 -1.18 -5.71
N GLU A 50 11.75 -1.21 -6.15
CA GLU A 50 12.90 -1.00 -5.25
C GLU A 50 12.86 0.40 -4.61
N ILE A 51 12.58 1.43 -5.40
CA ILE A 51 12.44 2.80 -4.91
C ILE A 51 11.26 2.88 -3.93
N ALA A 52 10.12 2.29 -4.27
CA ALA A 52 8.95 2.26 -3.41
C ALA A 52 9.26 1.54 -2.09
N GLY A 53 10.00 0.43 -2.14
CA GLY A 53 10.44 -0.33 -0.97
C GLY A 53 11.27 0.49 -0.01
N ILE A 54 12.33 1.12 -0.54
CA ILE A 54 13.19 2.03 0.22
C ILE A 54 12.36 3.15 0.87
N LEU A 55 11.51 3.81 0.09
CA LEU A 55 10.68 4.92 0.59
C LEU A 55 9.73 4.47 1.70
N VAL A 56 9.09 3.31 1.53
CA VAL A 56 8.11 2.76 2.47
C VAL A 56 8.79 2.32 3.77
N VAL A 57 9.96 1.66 3.70
CA VAL A 57 10.75 1.29 4.88
C VAL A 57 11.24 2.53 5.62
N LEU A 58 11.75 3.55 4.90
CA LEU A 58 12.15 4.82 5.49
C LEU A 58 10.98 5.55 6.14
N ALA A 59 9.80 5.54 5.51
CA ALA A 59 8.59 6.13 6.05
C ALA A 59 8.15 5.45 7.36
N ALA A 60 8.19 4.11 7.40
CA ALA A 60 7.90 3.34 8.61
C ALA A 60 8.94 3.58 9.72
N ALA A 61 10.23 3.63 9.38
CA ALA A 61 11.30 3.94 10.33
C ALA A 61 11.16 5.36 10.90
N TRP A 62 10.84 6.34 10.05
CA TRP A 62 10.56 7.71 10.49
C TRP A 62 9.35 7.79 11.43
N LEU A 63 8.33 6.97 11.20
CA LEU A 63 7.15 6.90 12.04
C LEU A 63 7.47 6.32 13.43
N VAL A 64 8.32 5.30 13.51
CA VAL A 64 8.86 4.80 14.78
C VAL A 64 9.67 5.88 15.50
N TRP A 65 10.51 6.63 14.77
CA TRP A 65 11.33 7.69 15.34
C TRP A 65 10.50 8.85 15.90
N THR A 66 9.48 9.29 15.16
CA THR A 66 8.66 10.46 15.54
C THR A 66 7.54 10.14 16.51
N ARG A 67 7.02 8.91 16.50
CA ARG A 67 5.97 8.44 17.43
C ARG A 67 6.30 7.03 17.93
N PRO A 68 7.29 6.89 18.82
CA PRO A 68 7.66 5.58 19.35
C PRO A 68 6.50 5.01 20.17
N GLY A 69 6.02 3.84 19.78
CA GLY A 69 4.86 3.19 20.38
C GLY A 69 4.66 1.78 19.84
N ARG A 70 3.81 1.00 20.49
CA ARG A 70 3.57 -0.39 20.05
C ARG A 70 2.90 -0.43 18.68
N MET A 71 2.05 0.55 18.37
CA MET A 71 1.46 0.72 17.05
C MET A 71 2.54 0.90 15.96
N SER A 72 3.44 1.86 16.12
CA SER A 72 4.43 2.22 15.10
C SER A 72 5.46 1.12 14.88
N TRP A 73 5.89 0.47 15.96
CA TRP A 73 6.71 -0.75 15.88
C TRP A 73 5.99 -1.89 15.19
N GLY A 74 4.70 -2.11 15.46
CA GLY A 74 3.90 -3.12 14.78
C GLY A 74 3.85 -2.88 13.26
N PHE A 75 3.62 -1.64 12.85
CA PHE A 75 3.64 -1.27 11.43
C PHE A 75 5.03 -1.44 10.80
N PHE A 76 6.08 -1.04 11.49
CA PHE A 76 7.45 -1.21 11.00
C PHE A 76 7.83 -2.68 10.82
N LEU A 77 7.48 -3.55 11.76
CA LEU A 77 7.71 -5.00 11.65
C LEU A 77 6.96 -5.61 10.47
N TYR A 78 5.76 -5.13 10.17
CA TYR A 78 5.05 -5.53 8.96
C TYR A 78 5.81 -5.05 7.71
N VAL A 79 6.12 -3.75 7.64
CA VAL A 79 6.71 -3.12 6.44
C VAL A 79 8.11 -3.65 6.12
N ILE A 80 8.96 -3.89 7.12
CA ILE A 80 10.34 -4.35 6.88
C ILE A 80 10.37 -5.70 6.13
N TRP A 81 9.34 -6.53 6.30
CA TRP A 81 9.22 -7.78 5.57
C TRP A 81 8.33 -7.65 4.33
N PHE A 82 7.13 -7.10 4.48
CA PHE A 82 6.11 -7.03 3.43
C PHE A 82 6.18 -5.74 2.59
N ASN A 83 7.39 -5.24 2.28
CA ASN A 83 7.57 -4.06 1.42
C ASN A 83 7.56 -4.42 -0.08
N PRO A 84 7.19 -3.47 -0.96
CA PRO A 84 7.52 -3.58 -2.38
C PRO A 84 9.04 -3.62 -2.56
N GLY A 85 9.57 -4.40 -3.52
CA GLY A 85 11.02 -4.45 -3.79
C GLY A 85 11.79 -5.62 -3.18
N GLN A 86 11.13 -6.69 -2.72
CA GLN A 86 11.86 -7.90 -2.36
C GLN A 86 12.43 -8.61 -3.62
N GLY A 87 13.70 -8.36 -3.92
CA GLY A 87 14.42 -9.02 -5.00
C GLY A 87 15.01 -10.38 -4.61
N TYR A 88 14.56 -11.47 -5.24
CA TYR A 88 15.11 -12.83 -5.06
C TYR A 88 16.55 -13.00 -5.56
N VAL A 89 17.12 -12.00 -6.24
CA VAL A 89 18.50 -12.00 -6.76
C VAL A 89 19.53 -12.15 -5.63
N PHE A 90 19.27 -11.58 -4.45
CA PHE A 90 20.15 -11.71 -3.30
C PHE A 90 20.33 -13.17 -2.86
N TYR A 91 19.25 -13.96 -2.91
CA TYR A 91 19.30 -15.39 -2.57
C TYR A 91 20.16 -16.18 -3.56
N ALA A 92 20.16 -15.82 -4.84
CA ALA A 92 21.01 -16.45 -5.85
C ALA A 92 22.51 -16.24 -5.58
N LEU A 93 22.90 -15.07 -5.04
CA LEU A 93 24.28 -14.82 -4.60
C LEU A 93 24.64 -15.66 -3.36
N LEU A 94 23.70 -15.77 -2.41
CA LEU A 94 23.90 -16.56 -1.18
C LEU A 94 24.02 -18.07 -1.42
N GLN A 95 23.55 -18.59 -2.57
CA GLN A 95 23.70 -20.01 -2.92
C GLN A 95 25.15 -20.48 -2.91
N GLN A 96 26.11 -19.58 -3.13
CA GLN A 96 27.54 -19.91 -3.05
C GLN A 96 27.95 -20.35 -1.64
N TRP A 97 27.24 -19.88 -0.60
CA TRP A 97 27.55 -20.11 0.81
C TRP A 97 26.34 -20.75 1.53
N PRO A 98 26.20 -22.09 1.52
CA PRO A 98 25.00 -22.78 1.99
C PRO A 98 24.60 -22.45 3.44
N LEU A 99 25.56 -22.26 4.34
CA LEU A 99 25.29 -21.87 5.72
C LEU A 99 24.72 -20.44 5.83
N ALA A 100 25.21 -19.51 5.01
CA ALA A 100 24.69 -18.15 4.98
C ALA A 100 23.26 -18.13 4.40
N LEU A 101 23.01 -18.94 3.35
CA LEU A 101 21.67 -19.14 2.80
C LEU A 101 20.70 -19.67 3.86
N LEU A 102 21.06 -20.73 4.58
CA LEU A 102 20.22 -21.28 5.65
C LEU A 102 19.96 -20.28 6.78
N ALA A 103 20.97 -19.50 7.16
CA ALA A 103 20.81 -18.46 8.18
C ALA A 103 19.87 -17.33 7.72
N GLN A 104 20.00 -16.91 6.45
CA GLN A 104 19.12 -15.92 5.84
C GLN A 104 17.67 -16.42 5.75
N GLU A 105 17.46 -17.68 5.38
CA GLU A 105 16.13 -18.30 5.34
C GLU A 105 15.50 -18.38 6.74
N ALA A 106 16.28 -18.77 7.75
CA ALA A 106 15.79 -18.76 9.13
C ALA A 106 15.42 -17.34 9.59
N ALA A 107 16.24 -16.34 9.24
CA ALA A 107 15.94 -14.94 9.53
C ALA A 107 14.69 -14.47 8.79
N ALA A 108 14.49 -14.89 7.54
CA ALA A 108 13.31 -14.61 6.74
C ALA A 108 12.04 -15.16 7.38
N CYS A 109 12.03 -16.42 7.82
CA CYS A 109 10.89 -17.02 8.55
C CYS A 109 10.53 -16.22 9.80
N LEU A 110 11.54 -15.81 10.57
CA LEU A 110 11.34 -15.04 11.79
C LEU A 110 10.80 -13.64 11.49
N ALA A 111 11.34 -12.98 10.46
CA ALA A 111 10.88 -11.67 10.03
C ALA A 111 9.44 -11.72 9.50
N GLN A 112 9.07 -12.74 8.72
CA GLN A 112 7.70 -12.94 8.24
C GLN A 112 6.71 -13.15 9.38
N ALA A 113 7.06 -14.02 10.34
CA ALA A 113 6.24 -14.24 11.53
C ALA A 113 6.09 -12.98 12.39
N ALA A 114 7.19 -12.22 12.56
CA ALA A 114 7.17 -10.93 13.24
C ALA A 114 6.32 -9.89 12.49
N GLY A 115 6.33 -9.92 11.17
CA GLY A 115 5.52 -9.04 10.32
C GLY A 115 4.02 -9.29 10.48
N PHE A 116 3.58 -10.56 10.52
CA PHE A 116 2.17 -10.89 10.77
C PHE A 116 1.71 -10.48 12.17
N ALA A 117 2.51 -10.77 13.19
CA ALA A 117 2.21 -10.30 14.55
C ALA A 117 2.23 -8.77 14.64
N GLY A 118 3.16 -8.13 13.92
CA GLY A 118 3.27 -6.67 13.79
C GLY A 118 2.03 -6.03 13.17
N LEU A 119 1.49 -6.61 12.10
CA LEU A 119 0.26 -6.14 11.44
C LEU A 119 -0.94 -6.18 12.39
N LEU A 120 -1.10 -7.28 13.14
CA LEU A 120 -2.17 -7.39 14.13
C LEU A 120 -1.97 -6.42 15.29
N GLN A 121 -0.74 -6.27 15.79
CA GLN A 121 -0.40 -5.28 16.81
C GLN A 121 -0.74 -3.86 16.38
N PHE A 122 -0.43 -3.53 15.12
CA PHE A 122 -0.76 -2.26 14.50
C PHE A 122 -2.29 -2.05 14.43
N ALA A 123 -3.03 -3.01 13.87
CA ALA A 123 -4.48 -2.95 13.74
C ALA A 123 -5.20 -2.77 15.10
N LEU A 124 -4.66 -3.40 16.14
CA LEU A 124 -5.17 -3.30 17.51
C LEU A 124 -4.96 -1.94 18.17
N ARG A 125 -4.00 -1.14 17.70
CA ARG A 125 -3.54 0.09 18.38
C ARG A 125 -3.71 1.38 17.56
N VAL A 126 -3.88 1.32 16.24
CA VAL A 126 -4.10 2.49 15.36
C VAL A 126 -5.43 3.22 15.61
N PRO A 127 -5.51 4.56 15.75
CA PRO A 127 -4.50 5.56 15.39
C PRO A 127 -3.83 6.27 16.58
N ALA A 128 -4.21 5.97 17.82
CA ALA A 128 -3.75 6.67 19.03
C ALA A 128 -2.83 5.85 19.96
N ASP A 129 -2.46 4.62 19.59
CA ASP A 129 -1.70 3.64 20.40
C ASP A 129 -2.46 3.17 21.66
N GLU A 130 -3.78 3.33 21.63
CA GLU A 130 -4.69 2.89 22.68
C GLU A 130 -5.41 1.60 22.29
N ILE A 131 -5.53 0.67 23.24
CA ILE A 131 -6.20 -0.61 23.03
C ILE A 131 -7.55 -0.63 23.73
N ASP A 132 -8.58 -1.04 22.99
CA ASP A 132 -9.90 -1.32 23.53
C ASP A 132 -9.82 -2.55 24.48
N PRO A 133 -10.40 -2.48 25.70
CA PRO A 133 -10.27 -3.54 26.72
C PRO A 133 -10.64 -4.94 26.24
N ALA A 134 -11.59 -5.06 25.31
CA ALA A 134 -12.04 -6.31 24.72
C ALA A 134 -10.91 -7.06 23.96
N TRP A 135 -9.91 -6.35 23.46
CA TRP A 135 -8.84 -6.92 22.63
C TRP A 135 -7.52 -7.16 23.38
N ARG A 136 -7.44 -6.79 24.66
CA ARG A 136 -6.29 -7.11 25.53
C ARG A 136 -5.89 -8.59 25.54
N PRO A 137 -6.81 -9.59 25.56
CA PRO A 137 -6.40 -10.99 25.50
C PRO A 137 -5.70 -11.31 24.17
N LEU A 138 -6.18 -10.76 23.06
CA LEU A 138 -5.56 -10.96 21.75
C LEU A 138 -4.18 -10.31 21.68
N GLU A 139 -4.01 -9.09 22.20
CA GLU A 139 -2.70 -8.44 22.28
C GLU A 139 -1.68 -9.30 23.05
N ARG A 140 -2.08 -9.87 24.19
CA ARG A 140 -1.22 -10.75 24.99
C ARG A 140 -0.88 -12.06 24.28
N ALA A 141 -1.73 -12.52 23.37
CA ALA A 141 -1.50 -13.72 22.58
C ALA A 141 -0.59 -13.47 21.36
N LEU A 142 -0.34 -12.22 20.94
CA LEU A 142 0.47 -11.93 19.76
C LEU A 142 1.88 -12.55 19.76
N PRO A 143 2.64 -12.55 20.87
CA PRO A 143 3.94 -13.23 20.89
C PRO A 143 3.81 -14.74 20.66
N LEU A 144 2.75 -15.37 21.18
CA LEU A 144 2.48 -16.78 20.93
C LEU A 144 2.12 -17.01 19.46
N VAL A 145 1.31 -16.14 18.86
CA VAL A 145 0.99 -16.18 17.42
C VAL A 145 2.28 -16.08 16.60
N ALA A 146 3.17 -15.14 16.91
CA ALA A 146 4.47 -15.02 16.24
C ALA A 146 5.31 -16.30 16.35
N VAL A 147 5.39 -16.90 17.54
CA VAL A 147 6.14 -18.16 17.74
C VAL A 147 5.52 -19.31 16.95
N VAL A 148 4.20 -19.45 16.94
CA VAL A 148 3.51 -20.49 16.17
C VAL A 148 3.76 -20.34 14.67
N PHE A 149 3.67 -19.12 14.14
CA PHE A 149 4.00 -18.85 12.73
C PHE A 149 5.48 -19.12 12.45
N ALA A 150 6.40 -18.68 13.30
CA ALA A 150 7.83 -18.92 13.14
C ALA A 150 8.16 -20.42 13.06
N ILE A 151 7.57 -21.23 13.95
CA ILE A 151 7.75 -22.69 13.93
C ILE A 151 7.16 -23.28 12.65
N ALA A 152 5.98 -22.85 12.23
CA ALA A 152 5.33 -23.35 11.02
C ALA A 152 6.10 -22.99 9.74
N PHE A 153 6.64 -21.76 9.66
CA PHE A 153 7.52 -21.33 8.57
C PHE A 153 8.83 -22.11 8.57
N LEU A 154 9.50 -22.27 9.71
CA LEU A 154 10.72 -23.09 9.78
C LEU A 154 10.45 -24.55 9.39
N ALA A 155 9.28 -25.10 9.74
CA ALA A 155 8.88 -26.45 9.36
C ALA A 155 8.64 -26.60 7.84
N SER A 156 8.29 -25.52 7.12
CA SER A 156 8.14 -25.56 5.65
C SER A 156 9.49 -25.79 4.94
N PHE A 157 10.61 -25.55 5.62
CA PHE A 157 11.97 -25.86 5.15
C PHE A 157 12.45 -27.27 5.52
N GLY A 158 11.61 -28.10 6.14
CA GLY A 158 11.89 -29.53 6.38
C GLY A 158 12.20 -30.34 5.11
N SER A 159 11.97 -29.78 3.92
CA SER A 159 12.38 -30.36 2.65
C SER A 159 13.90 -30.50 2.50
N VAL A 160 14.70 -29.66 3.16
CA VAL A 160 16.15 -29.82 3.27
C VAL A 160 16.51 -31.15 3.96
N LEU A 161 15.65 -31.63 4.86
CA LEU A 161 15.79 -32.89 5.57
C LEU A 161 15.08 -34.06 4.86
N GLY A 162 14.53 -33.83 3.66
CA GLY A 162 13.85 -34.85 2.85
C GLY A 162 12.35 -35.04 3.13
N TYR A 163 11.71 -34.16 3.90
CA TYR A 163 10.27 -34.22 4.15
C TYR A 163 9.46 -33.46 3.07
N GLY A 164 8.28 -33.98 2.71
CA GLY A 164 7.36 -33.28 1.81
C GLY A 164 6.71 -32.09 2.50
N THR A 165 7.11 -30.86 2.17
CA THR A 165 6.65 -29.63 2.86
C THR A 165 5.62 -28.82 2.10
N GLU A 166 5.17 -29.30 0.94
CA GLU A 166 4.22 -28.58 0.08
C GLU A 166 2.90 -28.25 0.83
N ASN A 167 2.35 -29.21 1.57
CA ASN A 167 1.12 -28.99 2.34
C ASN A 167 1.31 -27.97 3.48
N ILE A 168 2.46 -28.01 4.17
CA ILE A 168 2.78 -27.06 5.24
C ILE A 168 2.89 -25.66 4.66
N THR A 169 3.62 -25.51 3.55
CA THR A 169 3.78 -24.22 2.87
C THR A 169 2.44 -23.63 2.44
N ARG A 170 1.58 -24.44 1.81
CA ARG A 170 0.22 -24.01 1.43
C ARG A 170 -0.61 -23.61 2.65
N MET A 171 -0.56 -24.36 3.74
CA MET A 171 -1.29 -24.03 4.98
C MET A 171 -0.81 -22.72 5.59
N VAL A 172 0.50 -22.48 5.62
CA VAL A 172 1.07 -21.26 6.20
C VAL A 172 0.73 -20.04 5.34
N LEU A 173 0.77 -20.16 4.02
CA LEU A 173 0.31 -19.10 3.12
C LEU A 173 -1.17 -18.79 3.33
N LEU A 174 -2.03 -19.80 3.40
CA LEU A 174 -3.46 -19.64 3.73
C LEU A 174 -3.68 -19.01 5.11
N ALA A 175 -2.83 -19.31 6.09
CA ALA A 175 -2.87 -18.67 7.39
C ALA A 175 -2.52 -17.18 7.33
N GLY A 176 -1.67 -16.75 6.38
CA GLY A 176 -1.45 -15.34 6.05
C GLY A 176 -2.74 -14.61 5.67
N PHE A 177 -3.57 -15.20 4.80
CA PHE A 177 -4.90 -14.65 4.46
C PHE A 177 -5.78 -14.49 5.70
N ALA A 178 -5.74 -15.45 6.61
CA ALA A 178 -6.51 -15.39 7.85
C ALA A 178 -6.02 -14.24 8.76
N VAL A 179 -4.71 -13.96 8.80
CA VAL A 179 -4.14 -12.82 9.54
C VAL A 179 -4.61 -11.50 8.93
N ASP A 180 -4.56 -11.35 7.61
CA ASP A 180 -4.97 -10.14 6.91
C ASP A 180 -6.48 -9.87 7.09
N LEU A 181 -7.30 -10.93 6.99
CA LEU A 181 -8.73 -10.84 7.26
C LEU A 181 -8.99 -10.46 8.73
N CYS A 182 -8.26 -11.06 9.68
CA CYS A 182 -8.34 -10.69 11.10
C CYS A 182 -8.00 -9.20 11.31
N ALA A 183 -6.92 -8.71 10.69
CA ALA A 183 -6.53 -7.30 10.77
C ALA A 183 -7.64 -6.38 10.26
N LEU A 184 -8.24 -6.70 9.10
CA LEU A 184 -9.37 -5.95 8.55
C LEU A 184 -10.58 -5.98 9.47
N ILE A 185 -10.96 -7.15 10.02
CA ILE A 185 -12.09 -7.28 10.95
C ILE A 185 -11.86 -6.41 12.20
N ILE A 186 -10.66 -6.44 12.78
CA ILE A 186 -10.28 -5.61 13.93
C ILE A 186 -10.48 -4.13 13.60
N LEU A 187 -9.95 -3.66 12.46
CA LEU A 187 -10.08 -2.27 12.03
C LEU A 187 -11.56 -1.88 11.81
N PHE A 188 -12.36 -2.74 11.19
CA PHE A 188 -13.78 -2.50 10.95
C PHE A 188 -14.61 -2.43 12.24
N MET A 189 -14.32 -3.29 13.23
CA MET A 189 -14.99 -3.27 14.52
C MET A 189 -14.60 -2.01 15.30
N ARG A 190 -13.31 -1.68 15.31
CA ARG A 190 -12.78 -0.54 16.06
C ARG A 190 -13.21 0.80 15.50
N ARG A 191 -13.54 0.89 14.20
CA ARG A 191 -14.10 2.12 13.59
C ARG A 191 -15.31 2.68 14.35
N ARG A 192 -16.09 1.84 15.04
CA ARG A 192 -17.35 2.24 15.70
C ARG A 192 -17.13 2.95 17.03
N SER A 193 -15.98 2.75 17.68
CA SER A 193 -15.65 3.32 19.00
C SER A 193 -14.81 4.60 18.93
N GLN A 194 -14.34 5.01 17.74
CA GLN A 194 -13.41 6.12 17.59
C GLN A 194 -14.09 7.50 17.52
N THR A 195 -13.33 8.54 17.91
CA THR A 195 -13.72 9.93 17.72
C THR A 195 -13.88 10.26 16.22
N PRO A 196 -14.64 11.31 15.83
CA PRO A 196 -14.81 11.66 14.42
C PRO A 196 -13.48 11.97 13.67
N GLU A 197 -12.47 12.50 14.37
CA GLU A 197 -11.14 12.77 13.80
C GLU A 197 -10.35 11.46 13.58
N ASP A 198 -10.30 10.60 14.59
CA ASP A 198 -9.62 9.29 14.51
C ASP A 198 -10.32 8.31 13.58
N TYR A 199 -11.64 8.45 13.44
CA TYR A 199 -12.44 7.70 12.48
C TYR A 199 -11.94 7.88 11.05
N GLN A 200 -11.58 9.10 10.65
CA GLN A 200 -11.03 9.34 9.31
C GLN A 200 -9.65 8.69 9.17
N ARG A 201 -8.79 8.78 10.18
CA ARG A 201 -7.47 8.11 10.18
C ARG A 201 -7.60 6.60 10.03
N VAL A 202 -8.50 5.96 10.79
CA VAL A 202 -8.76 4.52 10.67
C VAL A 202 -9.33 4.18 9.30
N ARG A 203 -10.17 5.04 8.70
CA ARG A 203 -10.65 4.83 7.32
C ARG A 203 -9.52 4.85 6.29
N TRP A 204 -8.53 5.74 6.43
CA TRP A 204 -7.35 5.74 5.55
C TRP A 204 -6.64 4.40 5.64
N VAL A 205 -6.42 3.90 6.86
CA VAL A 205 -5.80 2.59 7.08
C VAL A 205 -6.63 1.45 6.48
N ILE A 206 -7.95 1.42 6.71
CA ILE A 206 -8.86 0.40 6.13
C ILE A 206 -8.76 0.40 4.60
N TRP A 207 -8.80 1.57 3.96
CA TRP A 207 -8.67 1.66 2.50
C TRP A 207 -7.29 1.23 2.01
N GLY A 208 -6.23 1.60 2.72
CA GLY A 208 -4.89 1.09 2.46
C GLY A 208 -4.84 -0.44 2.52
N CYS A 209 -5.40 -1.04 3.57
CA CYS A 209 -5.44 -2.49 3.75
C CYS A 209 -6.31 -3.19 2.69
N LEU A 210 -7.46 -2.59 2.32
CA LEU A 210 -8.36 -3.15 1.32
C LEU A 210 -7.75 -3.17 -0.09
N ILE A 211 -6.81 -2.27 -0.37
CA ILE A 211 -6.12 -2.18 -1.67
C ILE A 211 -4.82 -3.00 -1.63
N GLY A 212 -3.97 -2.76 -0.63
CA GLY A 212 -2.62 -3.33 -0.57
C GLY A 212 -2.59 -4.80 -0.19
N LEU A 213 -3.34 -5.24 0.84
CA LEU A 213 -3.28 -6.64 1.29
C LEU A 213 -3.74 -7.61 0.21
N PRO A 214 -4.87 -7.41 -0.50
CA PRO A 214 -5.25 -8.31 -1.58
C PRO A 214 -4.26 -8.31 -2.74
N ALA A 215 -3.68 -7.16 -3.09
CA ALA A 215 -2.68 -7.08 -4.15
C ALA A 215 -1.43 -7.90 -3.80
N PHE A 216 -0.92 -7.73 -2.58
CA PHE A 216 0.20 -8.51 -2.05
C PHE A 216 -0.12 -10.01 -2.05
N LEU A 217 -1.27 -10.40 -1.50
CA LEU A 217 -1.70 -11.79 -1.41
C LEU A 217 -1.84 -12.49 -2.77
N ILE A 218 -2.38 -11.79 -3.78
CA ILE A 218 -2.50 -12.32 -5.14
C ILE A 218 -1.11 -12.50 -5.75
N SER A 219 -0.18 -11.59 -5.48
CA SER A 219 1.21 -11.68 -5.96
C SER A 219 1.92 -12.89 -5.37
N GLU A 220 1.86 -13.04 -4.03
CA GLU A 220 2.47 -14.16 -3.31
C GLU A 220 1.92 -15.52 -3.75
N ILE A 221 0.60 -15.64 -3.91
CA ILE A 221 0.00 -16.87 -4.45
C ILE A 221 0.57 -17.18 -5.84
N SER A 222 0.76 -16.17 -6.67
CA SER A 222 1.20 -16.32 -8.05
C SER A 222 2.67 -16.73 -8.14
N LEU A 223 3.53 -16.24 -7.24
CA LEU A 223 4.96 -16.58 -7.21
C LEU A 223 5.25 -17.89 -6.47
N ASP A 224 4.71 -18.03 -5.27
CA ASP A 224 5.18 -19.06 -4.33
C ASP A 224 4.37 -20.36 -4.40
N THR A 225 3.23 -20.36 -5.10
CA THR A 225 2.33 -21.52 -5.11
C THR A 225 1.85 -21.95 -6.49
N THR A 226 1.53 -23.23 -6.60
CA THR A 226 0.79 -23.78 -7.73
C THR A 226 -0.72 -23.71 -7.51
N LEU A 227 -1.24 -22.90 -6.60
CA LEU A 227 -2.68 -22.85 -6.31
C LEU A 227 -3.49 -22.34 -7.51
N LEU A 228 -2.88 -21.50 -8.36
CA LEU A 228 -3.48 -21.00 -9.60
C LEU A 228 -3.37 -21.98 -10.78
N ARG A 229 -2.62 -23.09 -10.62
CA ARG A 229 -2.68 -24.22 -11.53
C ARG A 229 -3.89 -25.07 -11.20
N THR A 230 -5.00 -24.75 -11.85
CA THR A 230 -6.22 -25.56 -11.76
C THR A 230 -6.27 -26.61 -12.85
N ARG A 231 -7.16 -27.60 -12.71
CA ARG A 231 -7.41 -28.62 -13.75
C ARG A 231 -7.89 -28.03 -15.09
N TRP A 232 -8.28 -26.75 -15.12
CA TRP A 232 -8.81 -26.06 -16.30
C TRP A 232 -7.81 -25.13 -16.99
N GLY A 233 -6.58 -25.04 -16.50
CA GLY A 233 -5.55 -24.18 -17.09
C GLY A 233 -4.63 -23.56 -16.03
N ASP A 234 -3.50 -23.04 -16.51
CA ASP A 234 -2.59 -22.22 -15.72
C ASP A 234 -3.09 -20.78 -15.74
N PHE A 235 -3.56 -20.27 -14.59
CA PHE A 235 -4.03 -18.90 -14.43
C PHE A 235 -2.97 -17.99 -13.79
N THR A 236 -1.71 -18.40 -13.83
CA THR A 236 -0.59 -17.58 -13.33
C THR A 236 -0.48 -16.30 -14.16
N PRO A 237 -0.59 -15.11 -13.54
CA PRO A 237 -0.39 -13.85 -14.23
C PRO A 237 1.05 -13.72 -14.76
N PRO A 238 1.29 -12.95 -15.84
CA PRO A 238 2.64 -12.60 -16.26
C PRO A 238 3.45 -11.94 -15.14
N GLU A 239 4.77 -12.11 -15.14
CA GLU A 239 5.69 -11.53 -14.12
C GLU A 239 5.48 -10.02 -13.96
N ASP A 240 5.34 -9.27 -15.06
CA ASP A 240 5.08 -7.83 -15.04
C ASP A 240 3.82 -7.44 -14.23
N VAL A 241 2.78 -8.29 -14.26
CA VAL A 241 1.52 -8.06 -13.52
C VAL A 241 1.70 -8.36 -12.03
N VAL A 242 2.49 -9.39 -11.72
CA VAL A 242 2.83 -9.75 -10.33
C VAL A 242 3.66 -8.65 -9.68
N ASP A 243 4.69 -8.15 -10.37
CA ASP A 243 5.53 -7.06 -9.89
C ASP A 243 4.69 -5.78 -9.65
N LEU A 244 3.79 -5.46 -10.60
CA LEU A 244 2.87 -4.32 -10.42
C LEU A 244 1.96 -4.47 -9.19
N LEU A 245 1.54 -5.69 -8.84
CA LEU A 245 0.73 -5.93 -7.65
C LEU A 245 1.54 -5.76 -6.36
N TYR A 246 2.85 -6.07 -6.33
CA TYR A 246 3.73 -5.68 -5.23
C TYR A 246 3.83 -4.16 -5.10
N LEU A 247 3.95 -3.44 -6.21
CA LEU A 247 3.96 -1.96 -6.19
C LEU A 247 2.69 -1.40 -5.55
N VAL A 248 1.53 -1.99 -5.86
CA VAL A 248 0.22 -1.61 -5.29
C VAL A 248 0.20 -1.83 -3.78
N ASN A 249 0.92 -2.82 -3.24
CA ASN A 249 1.06 -2.98 -1.79
C ASN A 249 1.76 -1.77 -1.14
N GLY A 250 2.65 -1.06 -1.85
CA GLY A 250 3.22 0.21 -1.39
C GLY A 250 2.17 1.28 -1.05
N ILE A 251 0.98 1.23 -1.68
CA ILE A 251 -0.13 2.16 -1.42
C ILE A 251 -0.65 2.02 0.01
N LEU A 252 -0.71 0.79 0.57
CA LEU A 252 -1.07 0.58 1.96
C LEU A 252 -0.18 1.41 2.88
N CYS A 253 1.13 1.36 2.64
CA CYS A 253 2.11 2.03 3.46
C CYS A 253 2.00 3.55 3.38
N LEU A 254 1.75 4.09 2.18
CA LEU A 254 1.48 5.52 1.99
C LEU A 254 0.22 5.98 2.73
N PHE A 255 -0.86 5.20 2.67
CA PHE A 255 -2.12 5.52 3.35
C PHE A 255 -1.96 5.49 4.87
N VAL A 256 -1.25 4.49 5.41
CA VAL A 256 -0.94 4.39 6.84
C VAL A 256 -0.06 5.56 7.28
N PHE A 257 0.98 5.87 6.52
CA PHE A 257 1.89 6.97 6.83
C PHE A 257 1.15 8.31 6.87
N GLU A 258 0.31 8.63 5.88
CA GLU A 258 -0.45 9.88 5.87
C GLU A 258 -1.54 9.91 6.95
N ALA A 259 -2.17 8.78 7.26
CA ALA A 259 -3.15 8.67 8.34
C ALA A 259 -2.55 9.02 9.71
N ILE A 260 -1.30 8.62 9.95
CA ILE A 260 -0.64 8.79 11.24
C ILE A 260 0.10 10.11 11.31
N ARG A 261 0.81 10.50 10.25
CA ARG A 261 1.61 11.74 10.21
C ARG A 261 0.76 12.97 10.51
N ARG A 262 -0.45 13.06 9.94
CA ARG A 262 -1.27 14.27 10.03
C ARG A 262 -2.17 14.29 11.27
N PRO A 263 -2.14 15.37 12.08
CA PRO A 263 -3.02 15.51 13.23
C PRO A 263 -4.50 15.72 12.84
N ARG A 264 -4.80 16.16 11.62
CA ARG A 264 -6.17 16.18 11.07
C ARG A 264 -6.13 15.72 9.63
N VAL A 265 -6.92 14.71 9.31
CA VAL A 265 -6.90 14.09 7.97
C VAL A 265 -8.20 14.38 7.25
N VAL A 266 -8.07 14.87 6.01
CA VAL A 266 -9.19 15.11 5.09
C VAL A 266 -9.87 13.76 4.78
N SER A 267 -11.17 13.79 4.49
CA SER A 267 -11.92 12.58 4.18
C SER A 267 -11.25 11.76 3.07
N VAL A 268 -11.09 10.45 3.28
CA VAL A 268 -10.43 9.52 2.34
C VAL A 268 -11.05 9.56 0.94
N ALA A 269 -12.35 9.81 0.87
CA ALA A 269 -13.11 9.80 -0.38
C ALA A 269 -12.60 10.81 -1.41
N ILE A 270 -12.01 11.93 -0.97
CA ILE A 270 -11.51 12.98 -1.86
C ILE A 270 -10.26 12.51 -2.62
N PRO A 271 -9.15 12.12 -1.95
CA PRO A 271 -7.97 11.61 -2.65
C PRO A 271 -8.23 10.28 -3.35
N LEU A 272 -9.00 9.36 -2.76
CA LEU A 272 -9.30 8.08 -3.41
C LEU A 272 -10.11 8.26 -4.70
N ARG A 273 -11.06 9.20 -4.74
CA ARG A 273 -11.80 9.55 -5.96
C ARG A 273 -10.88 10.19 -7.01
N ARG A 274 -9.93 11.04 -6.61
CA ARG A 274 -8.94 11.62 -7.54
C ARG A 274 -8.02 10.56 -8.12
N VAL A 275 -7.49 9.66 -7.29
CA VAL A 275 -6.58 8.59 -7.72
C VAL A 275 -7.29 7.54 -8.55
N THR A 276 -8.53 7.15 -8.23
CA THR A 276 -9.29 6.19 -9.06
C THR A 276 -9.69 6.77 -10.41
N ILE A 277 -10.11 8.04 -10.47
CA ILE A 277 -10.40 8.73 -11.74
C ILE A 277 -9.12 8.87 -12.56
N LEU A 278 -8.02 9.29 -11.94
CA LEU A 278 -6.71 9.44 -12.60
C LEU A 278 -6.16 8.09 -13.08
N GLY A 279 -6.22 7.06 -12.23
CA GLY A 279 -5.81 5.70 -12.55
C GLY A 279 -6.62 5.16 -13.72
N LEU A 280 -7.94 5.35 -13.73
CA LEU A 280 -8.78 4.95 -14.87
C LEU A 280 -8.40 5.72 -16.15
N ILE A 281 -8.20 7.04 -16.06
CA ILE A 281 -7.82 7.89 -17.20
C ILE A 281 -6.42 7.56 -17.71
N LEU A 282 -5.52 7.06 -16.87
CA LEU A 282 -4.12 6.75 -17.21
C LEU A 282 -3.92 5.30 -17.65
N SER A 283 -4.60 4.36 -16.99
CA SER A 283 -4.56 2.92 -17.30
C SER A 283 -5.19 2.61 -18.65
N ILE A 284 -6.25 3.31 -19.05
CA ILE A 284 -6.88 3.07 -20.37
C ILE A 284 -5.89 3.38 -21.52
N PRO A 285 -5.25 4.56 -21.59
CA PRO A 285 -4.20 4.85 -22.58
C PRO A 285 -2.97 3.96 -22.43
N ALA A 286 -2.53 3.64 -21.21
CA ALA A 286 -1.36 2.79 -21.01
C ALA A 286 -1.59 1.35 -21.49
N LEU A 287 -2.78 0.78 -21.26
CA LEU A 287 -3.16 -0.54 -21.77
C LEU A 287 -3.31 -0.55 -23.29
N LEU A 288 -3.89 0.52 -23.86
CA LEU A 288 -3.98 0.69 -25.32
C LEU A 288 -2.60 0.86 -25.96
N LEU A 289 -1.71 1.63 -25.33
CA LEU A 289 -0.34 1.82 -25.78
C LEU A 289 0.52 0.58 -25.63
N HIS A 290 0.31 -0.26 -24.61
CA HIS A 290 1.06 -1.50 -24.46
C HIS A 290 0.72 -2.49 -25.59
N HIS A 291 -0.56 -2.63 -25.90
CA HIS A 291 -1.02 -3.50 -26.99
C HIS A 291 -0.54 -3.01 -28.37
N GLU A 292 -0.55 -1.69 -28.58
CA GLU A 292 -0.11 -1.09 -29.85
C GLU A 292 1.41 -0.93 -29.94
N ALA A 293 2.14 -0.72 -28.84
CA ALA A 293 3.60 -0.51 -28.88
C ALA A 293 4.36 -1.76 -29.32
N ASP A 294 3.92 -2.95 -28.91
CA ASP A 294 4.54 -4.20 -29.35
C ASP A 294 4.26 -4.46 -30.84
N SER A 295 3.04 -4.18 -31.30
CA SER A 295 2.65 -4.23 -32.72
C SER A 295 3.39 -3.20 -33.59
N ILE A 296 3.52 -1.96 -33.11
CA ILE A 296 4.18 -0.85 -33.79
C ILE A 296 5.68 -1.08 -33.87
N ARG A 297 6.30 -1.63 -32.82
CA ARG A 297 7.75 -1.89 -32.79
C ARG A 297 8.17 -3.02 -33.73
N GLU A 298 7.30 -3.99 -34.01
CA GLU A 298 7.51 -4.99 -35.06
C GLU A 298 7.43 -4.40 -36.48
N HIS A 299 6.68 -3.31 -36.68
CA HIS A 299 6.47 -2.71 -38.01
C HIS A 299 7.31 -1.45 -38.27
N LEU A 300 7.86 -0.81 -37.24
CA LEU A 300 8.64 0.42 -37.33
C LEU A 300 10.01 0.24 -36.66
N ASP A 301 11.02 0.07 -37.51
CA ASP A 301 12.45 0.03 -37.17
C ASP A 301 12.96 1.44 -36.79
N LEU A 302 12.45 1.97 -35.66
CA LEU A 302 12.86 3.28 -35.16
C LEU A 302 14.11 3.18 -34.28
N PRO A 303 15.08 4.09 -34.45
CA PRO A 303 16.26 4.17 -33.60
C PRO A 303 15.90 4.32 -32.11
N SER A 304 16.67 3.72 -31.20
CA SER A 304 16.41 3.72 -29.75
C SER A 304 16.26 5.11 -29.12
N TRP A 305 16.87 6.16 -29.70
CA TRP A 305 16.73 7.54 -29.23
C TRP A 305 15.35 8.16 -29.56
N ALA A 306 14.68 7.69 -30.62
CA ALA A 306 13.35 8.16 -30.99
C ALA A 306 12.30 7.69 -29.97
N TRP A 307 12.47 6.46 -29.45
CA TRP A 307 11.66 5.94 -28.35
C TRP A 307 11.81 6.74 -27.05
N LEU A 308 13.01 7.22 -26.74
CA LEU A 308 13.25 8.17 -25.64
C LEU A 308 12.48 9.48 -25.85
N GLY A 309 12.47 10.01 -27.07
CA GLY A 309 11.70 11.21 -27.43
C GLY A 309 10.19 11.02 -27.30
N ILE A 310 9.67 9.89 -27.79
CA ILE A 310 8.25 9.52 -27.67
C ILE A 310 7.87 9.33 -26.20
N GLY A 311 8.71 8.64 -25.43
CA GLY A 311 8.51 8.45 -23.98
C GLY A 311 8.51 9.77 -23.21
N ALA A 312 9.43 10.69 -23.51
CA ALA A 312 9.46 12.02 -22.92
C ALA A 312 8.24 12.87 -23.30
N ALA A 313 7.82 12.83 -24.57
CA ALA A 313 6.62 13.51 -25.04
C ALA A 313 5.35 12.94 -24.39
N LEU A 314 5.27 11.62 -24.23
CA LEU A 314 4.16 10.95 -23.56
C LEU A 314 4.12 11.27 -22.07
N LEU A 315 5.26 11.23 -21.37
CA LEU A 315 5.39 11.64 -19.96
C LEU A 315 4.99 13.11 -19.77
N PHE A 316 5.41 13.99 -20.67
CA PHE A 316 4.98 15.39 -20.69
C PHE A 316 3.46 15.51 -20.89
N LEU A 317 2.90 14.75 -21.84
CA LEU A 317 1.46 14.75 -22.10
C LEU A 317 0.67 14.26 -20.87
N ILE A 318 1.14 13.19 -20.21
CA ILE A 318 0.57 12.62 -18.99
C ILE A 318 0.64 13.64 -17.85
N SER A 319 1.79 14.28 -17.66
CA SER A 319 1.98 15.31 -16.63
C SER A 319 1.08 16.52 -16.87
N ARG A 320 0.87 16.90 -18.14
CA ARG A 320 -0.05 17.98 -18.50
C ARG A 320 -1.52 17.60 -18.38
N LEU A 321 -1.88 16.35 -18.69
CA LEU A 321 -3.20 15.79 -18.43
C LEU A 321 -3.47 15.72 -16.93
N HIS A 322 -2.47 15.40 -16.12
CA HIS A 322 -2.56 15.39 -14.66
C HIS A 322 -2.93 16.76 -14.11
N GLU A 323 -2.19 17.82 -14.45
CA GLU A 323 -2.53 19.19 -14.00
C GLU A 323 -3.92 19.62 -14.45
N THR A 324 -4.28 19.34 -15.70
CA THR A 324 -5.57 19.75 -16.27
C THR A 324 -6.73 19.00 -15.62
N THR A 325 -6.55 17.70 -15.35
CA THR A 325 -7.56 16.85 -14.70
C THR A 325 -7.71 17.21 -13.23
N VAL A 326 -6.62 17.50 -12.51
CA VAL A 326 -6.67 17.98 -11.12
C VAL A 326 -7.47 19.28 -11.04
N HIS A 327 -7.22 20.24 -11.95
CA HIS A 327 -7.98 21.49 -12.01
C HIS A 327 -9.45 21.28 -12.38
N LEU A 328 -9.77 20.39 -13.32
CA LEU A 328 -11.15 20.09 -13.71
C LEU A 328 -11.93 19.39 -12.60
N VAL A 329 -11.29 18.46 -11.91
CA VAL A 329 -11.87 17.70 -10.79
C VAL A 329 -12.09 18.62 -9.60
N ASP A 330 -11.13 19.49 -9.27
CA ASP A 330 -11.31 20.52 -8.25
C ASP A 330 -12.45 21.46 -8.60
N ARG A 331 -12.50 21.97 -9.84
CA ARG A 331 -13.57 22.86 -10.30
C ARG A 331 -14.95 22.19 -10.35
N TYR A 332 -15.01 20.88 -10.58
CA TYR A 332 -16.27 20.13 -10.61
C TYR A 332 -16.79 19.83 -9.21
N PHE A 333 -15.92 19.38 -8.29
CA PHE A 333 -16.32 19.02 -6.93
C PHE A 333 -16.43 20.20 -5.99
N ASN A 334 -15.53 21.18 -6.11
CA ASN A 334 -15.58 22.41 -5.33
C ASN A 334 -16.45 23.47 -6.01
N ARG A 335 -17.19 23.15 -7.07
CA ARG A 335 -18.03 24.13 -7.77
C ARG A 335 -18.98 24.89 -6.85
N ALA A 336 -19.46 24.24 -5.79
CA ALA A 336 -20.25 24.88 -4.75
C ALA A 336 -19.40 25.85 -3.91
N LEU A 337 -18.23 25.40 -3.44
CA LEU A 337 -17.27 26.22 -2.70
C LEU A 337 -16.77 27.41 -3.53
N ASP A 338 -16.34 27.20 -4.78
CA ASP A 338 -15.86 28.26 -5.68
C ASP A 338 -16.96 29.28 -5.99
N ARG A 339 -18.22 28.84 -6.12
CA ARG A 339 -19.36 29.74 -6.30
C ARG A 339 -19.61 30.57 -5.04
N ILE A 340 -19.56 29.94 -3.87
CA ILE A 340 -19.73 30.62 -2.58
C ILE A 340 -18.58 31.60 -2.36
N GLU A 341 -17.33 31.21 -2.64
CA GLU A 341 -16.16 32.08 -2.53
C GLU A 341 -16.24 33.28 -3.49
N ALA A 342 -16.69 33.07 -4.73
CA ALA A 342 -16.90 34.17 -5.68
C ALA A 342 -18.05 35.10 -5.25
N GLN A 343 -19.15 34.55 -4.74
CA GLN A 343 -20.28 35.32 -4.22
C GLN A 343 -19.90 36.10 -2.96
N LEU A 344 -19.24 35.44 -2.02
CA LEU A 344 -18.72 36.00 -0.77
C LEU A 344 -17.67 37.08 -1.07
N GLY A 345 -16.75 36.85 -2.01
CA GLY A 345 -15.76 37.83 -2.43
C GLY A 345 -16.40 39.09 -3.03
N GLN A 346 -17.44 38.93 -3.86
CA GLN A 346 -18.21 40.06 -4.37
C GLN A 346 -19.04 40.76 -3.28
N ALA A 347 -19.60 40.01 -2.34
CA ALA A 347 -20.36 40.56 -1.22
C ALA A 347 -19.47 41.33 -0.24
N ILE A 348 -18.29 40.80 0.08
CA ILE A 348 -17.25 41.45 0.88
C ILE A 348 -16.75 42.72 0.18
N ALA A 349 -16.50 42.67 -1.13
CA ALA A 349 -16.06 43.85 -1.89
C ALA A 349 -17.12 44.97 -1.93
N ARG A 350 -18.40 44.64 -1.75
CA ARG A 350 -19.52 45.59 -1.67
C ARG A 350 -19.89 45.97 -0.23
N ALA A 351 -19.31 45.31 0.77
CA ALA A 351 -19.62 45.57 2.16
C ALA A 351 -19.00 46.90 2.61
N GLY A 352 -19.84 47.83 3.06
CA GLY A 352 -19.40 49.17 3.47
C GLY A 352 -18.83 49.26 4.89
N ASN A 353 -18.89 48.17 5.68
CA ASN A 353 -18.39 48.17 7.04
C ASN A 353 -17.81 46.80 7.44
N ALA A 354 -16.89 46.81 8.40
CA ALA A 354 -16.21 45.60 8.86
C ALA A 354 -17.17 44.59 9.52
N ALA A 355 -18.22 45.07 10.18
CA ALA A 355 -19.23 44.21 10.79
C ALA A 355 -20.01 43.38 9.76
N ALA A 356 -20.31 43.94 8.59
CA ALA A 356 -20.96 43.20 7.50
C ALA A 356 -20.02 42.16 6.90
N ILE A 357 -18.71 42.44 6.82
CA ILE A 357 -17.71 41.47 6.39
C ILE A 357 -17.63 40.30 7.38
N ASP A 358 -17.58 40.62 8.68
CA ASP A 358 -17.52 39.61 9.76
C ASP A 358 -18.77 38.71 9.76
N ARG A 359 -19.96 39.28 9.49
CA ARG A 359 -21.20 38.53 9.34
C ARG A 359 -21.22 37.65 8.09
N LEU A 360 -20.81 38.18 6.93
CA LEU A 360 -20.72 37.40 5.69
C LEU A 360 -19.78 36.21 5.85
N LEU A 361 -18.64 36.40 6.53
CA LEU A 361 -17.65 35.35 6.79
C LEU A 361 -18.13 34.25 7.76
N ALA A 362 -19.12 34.53 8.61
CA ALA A 362 -19.70 33.56 9.54
C ALA A 362 -20.98 32.89 9.00
N ASP A 363 -21.98 33.69 8.62
CA ASP A 363 -23.32 33.23 8.25
C ASP A 363 -23.34 32.46 6.92
N GLU A 364 -22.66 32.98 5.88
CA GLU A 364 -22.72 32.35 4.54
C GLU A 364 -22.04 30.97 4.53
N PRO A 365 -20.82 30.78 5.06
CA PRO A 365 -20.21 29.46 5.15
C PRO A 365 -20.99 28.51 6.05
N PHE A 366 -21.54 29.00 7.17
CA PHE A 366 -22.37 28.20 8.08
C PHE A 366 -23.57 27.60 7.36
N ARG A 367 -24.34 28.44 6.65
CA ARG A 367 -25.54 28.01 5.94
C ARG A 367 -25.21 27.16 4.71
N ALA A 368 -24.20 27.57 3.95
CA ALA A 368 -23.90 26.93 2.67
C ALA A 368 -23.24 25.55 2.83
N PHE A 369 -22.42 25.36 3.87
CA PHE A 369 -21.80 24.05 4.17
C PHE A 369 -22.53 23.28 5.28
N ARG A 370 -23.63 23.81 5.81
CA ARG A 370 -24.36 23.24 6.96
C ARG A 370 -23.41 22.87 8.11
N LEU A 371 -22.51 23.80 8.44
CA LEU A 371 -21.49 23.57 9.46
C LEU A 371 -22.18 23.39 10.83
N ALA A 372 -21.55 22.63 11.71
CA ALA A 372 -22.03 22.52 13.09
C ALA A 372 -21.84 23.84 13.86
N SER A 373 -20.84 24.63 13.49
CA SER A 373 -20.61 25.98 14.00
C SER A 373 -19.70 26.81 13.07
N ALA A 374 -19.84 28.13 13.12
CA ALA A 374 -18.95 29.08 12.45
C ALA A 374 -18.85 30.39 13.28
N ALA A 375 -17.66 30.97 13.37
CA ALA A 375 -17.43 32.21 14.10
C ALA A 375 -16.24 32.99 13.54
N THR A 376 -16.33 34.32 13.59
CA THR A 376 -15.22 35.22 13.30
C THR A 376 -14.54 35.68 14.60
N PHE A 377 -13.21 35.71 14.58
CA PHE A 377 -12.40 36.15 15.71
C PHE A 377 -11.61 37.40 15.31
N ARG A 378 -11.77 38.47 16.10
CA ARG A 378 -11.08 39.73 15.85
C ARG A 378 -10.06 39.98 16.94
N ARG A 379 -8.89 40.48 16.53
CA ARG A 379 -7.84 40.84 17.47
C ARG A 379 -8.19 42.16 18.16
N THR A 380 -8.34 42.11 19.48
CA THR A 380 -8.57 43.28 20.34
C THR A 380 -7.40 43.37 21.31
N GLY A 381 -6.35 44.11 20.93
CA GLY A 381 -5.08 44.17 21.68
C GLY A 381 -4.24 42.89 21.54
N ALA A 382 -3.96 42.21 22.66
CA ALA A 382 -3.18 40.97 22.70
C ALA A 382 -4.03 39.69 22.60
N VAL A 383 -5.36 39.80 22.57
CA VAL A 383 -6.29 38.67 22.63
C VAL A 383 -7.21 38.67 21.40
N PHE A 384 -7.50 37.50 20.86
CA PHE A 384 -8.52 37.32 19.84
C PHE A 384 -9.86 37.07 20.53
N ARG A 385 -10.84 37.95 20.29
CA ARG A 385 -12.19 37.82 20.84
C ARG A 385 -13.16 37.42 19.74
N ARG A 386 -14.09 36.52 20.08
CA ARG A 386 -15.21 36.11 19.21
C ARG A 386 -16.16 37.28 19.02
N HIS A 387 -16.59 37.53 17.78
CA HIS A 387 -17.59 38.55 17.46
C HIS A 387 -19.02 37.98 17.58
N ASP A 388 -20.02 38.84 17.80
CA ASP A 388 -21.38 38.47 18.21
C ASP A 388 -22.16 37.59 17.20
N ASP A 389 -21.85 37.68 15.91
CA ASP A 389 -22.44 36.83 14.87
C ASP A 389 -21.67 35.50 14.79
N SER A 390 -22.01 34.57 15.68
CA SER A 390 -21.49 33.20 15.67
C SER A 390 -22.63 32.18 15.76
N ASP A 391 -22.85 31.43 14.69
CA ASP A 391 -23.86 30.38 14.64
C ASP A 391 -23.29 29.05 15.17
N GLY A 392 -24.11 28.30 15.92
CA GLY A 392 -23.74 27.01 16.52
C GLY A 392 -22.93 27.08 17.82
N TRP A 393 -22.72 28.29 18.37
CA TRP A 393 -22.13 28.52 19.68
C TRP A 393 -23.19 29.05 20.65
N VAL A 394 -23.44 28.34 21.74
CA VAL A 394 -24.34 28.82 22.81
C VAL A 394 -23.61 29.92 23.58
N ASP A 395 -24.30 31.02 23.91
CA ASP A 395 -23.77 32.25 24.55
C ASP A 395 -22.88 32.02 25.80
N CYS A 396 -22.98 30.84 26.42
CA CYS A 396 -22.22 30.42 27.60
C CYS A 396 -20.84 29.77 27.32
N ALA A 397 -20.52 29.44 26.07
CA ALA A 397 -19.18 28.95 25.70
C ALA A 397 -18.25 30.12 25.37
N THR A 398 -17.65 30.68 26.43
CA THR A 398 -16.48 31.59 26.47
C THR A 398 -16.60 32.95 25.78
N ARG A 399 -17.12 33.94 26.53
CA ARG A 399 -16.75 35.36 26.42
C ARG A 399 -15.46 35.63 27.21
N THR A 400 -14.33 35.09 26.77
CA THR A 400 -13.01 35.43 27.32
C THR A 400 -11.99 35.55 26.20
#